data_AF-A0A7C0Y354-F1
#
_entry.id   AF-A0A7C0Y354-F1
#
_cell.length_a   1.000
_cell.length_b   1.000
_cell.length_c   1.000
_cell.angle_alpha   90.00
_cell.angle_beta   90.00
_cell.angle_gamma   90.00
#
_symmetry.space_group_name_H-M   'P 1'
#
loop_
_entity.id
_entity.type
_entity.pdbx_description
1 polymer ?
#
loop_
_entity_poly.entity_id
_entity_poly.type
_entity_poly.pdbx_seq_one_letter_code
_entity_poly.pdbx_strand_id
1 'polypeptide(L)'
;GMDWYQGTADAVRKQLRHLHRARVKDILILSGDHLYRMDYTGFVKRHREMRADVTIAVQPVARDDASRFGIIKTDAEERIVSFHEKPPLDALNGLESLPESERPYLASMGIYLFRSDVLESVLTSSDAEDFGRQVIPATIETLRVYAYPFDGYWEDIGTVRAFYEANLAMTHPTPPFDFYDPGYPIYTRPRFLPPSSADGCDLDQTVLAEGCLIRKAHIRESVVGLRSIIEPEVQMARTVMMGADFYETPEQKIENRHRGRPNVGIGRGSTIEGAIIDKNARIGQGVVIRPYAPDEEMVETENYVIRDGIVVVPKNAVIPDGTVI
;
A
#
# COMPACT_ATOMS: atom_id res chain seq x y z
N GLY A 1 -26.45 -15.26 12.31
CA GLY A 1 -25.20 -15.50 11.58
C GLY A 1 -24.25 -14.37 11.91
N MET A 2 -22.94 -14.63 11.94
CA MET A 2 -21.96 -13.56 12.13
C MET A 2 -21.99 -12.65 10.90
N ASP A 3 -22.56 -11.46 11.06
CA ASP A 3 -22.61 -10.45 10.02
C ASP A 3 -21.19 -9.88 9.85
N TRP A 4 -20.49 -10.34 8.79
CA TRP A 4 -19.14 -9.88 8.45
C TRP A 4 -19.15 -8.39 8.13
N TYR A 5 -17.99 -7.72 8.16
CA TYR A 5 -17.91 -6.29 7.85
C TYR A 5 -18.40 -6.01 6.42
N GLN A 6 -19.42 -5.16 6.28
CA GLN A 6 -20.03 -4.83 4.97
C GLN A 6 -19.38 -3.61 4.30
N GLY A 7 -18.56 -2.86 5.05
CA GLY A 7 -17.83 -1.70 4.54
C GLY A 7 -17.09 -0.92 5.63
N THR A 8 -16.45 0.18 5.26
CA THR A 8 -15.60 0.99 6.14
C THR A 8 -16.38 1.60 7.31
N ALA A 9 -17.60 2.10 7.07
CA ALA A 9 -18.46 2.68 8.10
C ALA A 9 -19.09 1.61 9.00
N ASP A 10 -19.49 0.47 8.44
CA ASP A 10 -19.98 -0.67 9.22
C ASP A 10 -18.92 -1.23 10.18
N ALA A 11 -17.66 -1.27 9.73
CA ALA A 11 -16.54 -1.67 10.58
C ALA A 11 -16.38 -0.77 11.81
N VAL A 12 -16.47 0.55 11.63
CA VAL A 12 -16.40 1.50 12.76
C VAL A 12 -17.66 1.40 13.63
N ARG A 13 -18.85 1.28 13.02
CA ARG A 13 -20.14 1.15 13.74
C ARG A 13 -20.12 -0.03 14.72
N LYS A 14 -19.66 -1.20 14.27
CA LYS A 14 -19.52 -2.41 15.10
C LYS A 14 -18.58 -2.22 16.30
N GLN A 15 -17.68 -1.22 16.25
CA GLN A 15 -16.72 -0.90 17.30
C GLN A 15 -17.10 0.31 18.18
N LEU A 16 -18.23 0.98 17.93
CA LEU A 16 -18.67 2.17 18.68
C LEU A 16 -18.66 1.98 20.20
N ARG A 17 -19.01 0.79 20.70
CA ARG A 17 -18.97 0.46 22.13
C ARG A 17 -17.60 0.66 22.78
N HIS A 18 -16.51 0.43 22.02
CA HIS A 18 -15.15 0.61 22.50
C HIS A 18 -14.76 2.09 22.45
N LEU A 19 -15.16 2.79 21.39
CA LEU A 19 -14.92 4.24 21.22
C LEU A 19 -15.60 5.05 22.32
N HIS A 20 -16.85 4.72 22.66
CA HIS A 20 -17.61 5.39 23.72
C HIS A 20 -16.93 5.28 25.10
N ARG A 21 -16.28 4.14 25.38
CA ARG A 21 -15.53 3.93 26.63
C ARG A 21 -14.27 4.78 26.73
N ALA A 22 -13.66 5.13 25.60
CA ALA A 22 -12.41 5.90 25.58
C ALA A 22 -12.60 7.37 25.99
N ARG A 23 -13.83 7.90 25.93
CA ARG A 23 -14.17 9.30 26.28
C ARG A 23 -13.27 10.34 25.59
N VAL A 24 -12.90 10.08 24.34
CA VAL A 24 -12.10 10.99 23.51
C VAL A 24 -12.99 12.06 22.87
N LYS A 25 -12.43 13.23 22.56
CA LYS A 25 -13.16 14.35 21.94
C LYS A 25 -13.22 14.26 20.42
N ASP A 26 -12.12 13.78 19.84
CA ASP A 26 -11.93 13.68 18.40
C ASP A 26 -11.48 12.24 18.08
N ILE A 27 -11.96 11.69 16.96
CA ILE A 27 -11.64 10.36 16.47
C ILE A 27 -11.00 10.50 15.10
N LEU A 28 -9.75 10.05 15.00
CA LEU A 28 -8.98 10.00 13.76
C LEU A 28 -9.22 8.65 13.08
N ILE A 29 -9.72 8.68 11.84
CA ILE A 29 -9.93 7.53 10.97
C ILE A 29 -8.86 7.59 9.89
N LEU A 30 -8.12 6.50 9.73
CA LEU A 30 -7.00 6.38 8.78
C LEU A 30 -7.24 5.21 7.83
N SER A 31 -6.90 5.38 6.55
CA SER A 31 -6.80 4.25 5.63
C SER A 31 -5.60 3.36 5.99
N GLY A 32 -5.73 2.06 5.74
CA GLY A 32 -4.74 1.05 6.10
C GLY A 32 -3.69 0.75 5.03
N ASP A 33 -3.80 1.35 3.85
CA ASP A 33 -3.12 0.97 2.61
C ASP A 33 -2.51 2.17 1.87
N HIS A 34 -2.11 3.22 2.59
CA HIS A 34 -1.43 4.39 2.03
C HIS A 34 0.02 4.48 2.53
N LEU A 35 0.94 4.91 1.66
CA LEU A 35 2.32 5.24 2.02
C LEU A 35 2.49 6.76 2.14
N TYR A 36 2.69 7.26 3.36
CA TYR A 36 2.88 8.68 3.64
C TYR A 36 3.47 8.91 5.05
N ARG A 37 3.87 10.15 5.34
CA ARG A 37 4.27 10.62 6.67
C ARG A 37 3.58 11.96 6.94
N MET A 38 2.81 12.03 8.02
CA MET A 38 2.05 13.23 8.38
C MET A 38 2.09 13.49 9.89
N ASP A 39 2.39 14.72 10.29
CA ASP A 39 2.15 15.19 11.66
C ASP A 39 0.68 15.59 11.84
N TYR A 40 -0.10 14.73 12.51
CA TYR A 40 -1.50 14.99 12.75
C TYR A 40 -1.76 16.13 13.76
N THR A 41 -0.74 16.67 14.43
CA THR A 41 -0.91 17.78 15.38
C THR A 41 -1.50 19.01 14.69
N GLY A 42 -0.98 19.35 13.50
CA GLY A 42 -1.50 20.44 12.68
C GLY A 42 -2.95 20.21 12.23
N PHE A 43 -3.25 18.98 11.83
CA PHE A 43 -4.60 18.55 11.41
C PHE A 43 -5.63 18.68 12.54
N VAL A 44 -5.29 18.18 13.73
CA VAL A 44 -6.13 18.29 14.94
C VAL A 44 -6.29 19.75 15.37
N LYS A 45 -5.22 20.54 15.31
CA LYS A 45 -5.27 21.97 15.65
C LYS A 45 -6.26 22.70 14.75
N ARG A 46 -6.15 22.53 13.43
CA ARG A 46 -7.04 23.19 12.46
C ARG A 46 -8.50 22.75 12.64
N HIS A 47 -8.75 21.46 12.82
CA HIS A 47 -10.09 20.93 13.09
C HIS A 47 -10.76 21.65 14.27
N ARG A 48 -10.03 21.85 15.37
CA ARG A 48 -10.54 22.53 16.57
C ARG A 48 -10.70 24.04 16.38
N GLU A 49 -9.78 24.70 15.68
CA GLU A 49 -9.84 26.14 15.40
C GLU A 49 -11.07 26.50 14.55
N MET A 50 -11.34 25.71 13.51
CA MET A 50 -12.54 25.84 12.68
C MET A 50 -13.82 25.39 13.40
N ARG A 51 -13.67 24.82 14.61
CA ARG A 51 -14.70 24.11 15.35
C ARG A 51 -15.40 23.08 14.46
N ALA A 52 -14.67 22.42 13.56
CA ALA A 52 -15.24 21.53 12.58
C ALA A 52 -15.98 20.36 13.24
N ASP A 53 -16.99 19.85 12.54
CA ASP A 53 -17.64 18.59 12.91
C ASP A 53 -16.87 17.41 12.28
N VAL A 54 -16.36 17.64 11.06
CA VAL A 54 -15.47 16.72 10.32
C VAL A 54 -14.38 17.52 9.62
N THR A 55 -13.15 17.03 9.61
CA THR A 55 -12.09 17.53 8.73
C THR A 55 -11.50 16.39 7.92
N ILE A 56 -11.28 16.62 6.62
CA ILE A 56 -10.77 15.62 5.68
C ILE A 56 -9.40 16.07 5.18
N ALA A 57 -8.38 15.22 5.29
CA ALA A 57 -7.09 15.51 4.66
C ALA A 57 -7.21 15.34 3.13
N VAL A 58 -6.73 16.33 2.39
CA VAL A 58 -6.83 16.38 0.93
C VAL A 58 -5.50 16.69 0.28
N GLN A 59 -5.31 16.22 -0.94
CA GLN A 59 -4.12 16.52 -1.73
C GLN A 59 -4.51 16.94 -3.16
N PRO A 60 -3.88 17.99 -3.72
CA PRO A 60 -4.06 18.35 -5.12
C PRO A 60 -3.56 17.25 -6.06
N VAL A 61 -4.39 16.86 -7.04
CA VAL A 61 -4.09 15.87 -8.07
C VAL A 61 -4.38 16.41 -9.47
N ALA A 62 -3.65 15.86 -10.46
CA ALA A 62 -3.89 16.14 -11.86
C ALA A 62 -5.20 15.47 -12.34
N ARG A 63 -5.73 15.92 -13.48
CA ARG A 63 -6.97 15.37 -14.06
C ARG A 63 -6.90 13.86 -14.30
N ASP A 64 -5.78 13.39 -14.80
CA ASP A 64 -5.60 11.99 -15.22
C ASP A 64 -5.61 11.02 -14.03
N ASP A 65 -5.27 11.50 -12.83
CA ASP A 65 -5.31 10.73 -11.59
C ASP A 65 -6.62 10.88 -10.81
N ALA A 66 -7.40 11.94 -11.07
CA ALA A 66 -8.53 12.33 -10.24
C ALA A 66 -9.61 11.22 -10.13
N SER A 67 -9.86 10.46 -11.21
CA SER A 67 -10.87 9.40 -11.21
C SER A 67 -10.52 8.20 -10.32
N ARG A 68 -9.29 8.12 -9.80
CA ARG A 68 -8.86 7.08 -8.86
C ARG A 68 -9.34 7.36 -7.43
N PHE A 69 -9.73 8.61 -7.13
CA PHE A 69 -9.96 9.10 -5.78
C PHE A 69 -11.36 9.71 -5.59
N GLY A 70 -11.74 9.93 -4.33
CA GLY A 70 -12.87 10.80 -4.00
C GLY A 70 -12.49 12.27 -4.20
N ILE A 71 -13.17 12.98 -5.10
CA ILE A 71 -12.89 14.38 -5.43
C ILE A 71 -13.76 15.31 -4.61
N ILE A 72 -13.10 16.27 -3.96
CA ILE A 72 -13.68 17.26 -3.07
C ILE A 72 -13.71 18.62 -3.76
N LYS A 73 -14.87 19.27 -3.68
CA LYS A 73 -15.03 20.68 -4.00
C LYS A 73 -15.07 21.50 -2.72
N THR A 74 -14.31 22.59 -2.67
CA THR A 74 -14.29 23.53 -1.53
C THR A 74 -14.76 24.92 -1.94
N ASP A 75 -15.25 25.69 -0.98
CA ASP A 75 -15.42 27.14 -1.11
C ASP A 75 -14.14 27.91 -0.70
N ALA A 76 -14.22 29.24 -0.67
CA ALA A 76 -13.07 30.10 -0.37
C ALA A 76 -12.59 29.98 1.09
N GLU A 77 -13.42 29.43 1.99
CA GLU A 77 -13.12 29.22 3.40
C GLU A 77 -12.72 27.76 3.70
N GLU A 78 -12.34 26.99 2.66
CA GLU A 78 -11.95 25.58 2.74
C GLU A 78 -13.09 24.65 3.22
N ARG A 79 -14.34 25.13 3.26
CA ARG A 79 -15.49 24.30 3.59
C ARG A 79 -15.80 23.41 2.40
N ILE A 80 -16.02 22.13 2.67
CA ILE A 80 -16.38 21.18 1.63
C ILE A 80 -17.84 21.44 1.23
N VAL A 81 -18.07 21.64 -0.07
CA VAL A 81 -19.40 21.90 -0.65
C VAL A 81 -19.94 20.71 -1.44
N SER A 82 -19.05 19.86 -1.98
CA SER A 82 -19.45 18.58 -2.56
C SER A 82 -18.33 17.55 -2.49
N PHE A 83 -18.71 16.28 -2.53
CA PHE A 83 -17.82 15.13 -2.56
C PHE A 83 -18.33 14.15 -3.62
N HIS A 84 -17.44 13.73 -4.51
CA HIS A 84 -17.75 12.81 -5.59
C HIS A 84 -16.79 11.62 -5.49
N GLU A 85 -17.29 10.44 -5.15
CA GLU A 85 -16.44 9.24 -5.05
C GLU A 85 -16.07 8.73 -6.46
N LYS A 86 -14.77 8.71 -6.79
CA LYS A 86 -14.21 8.14 -8.02
C LYS A 86 -14.99 8.53 -9.28
N PRO A 87 -15.18 9.85 -9.53
CA PRO A 87 -15.94 10.31 -10.68
C PRO A 87 -15.21 9.91 -11.97
N PRO A 88 -15.93 9.50 -13.02
CA PRO A 88 -15.31 9.26 -14.32
C PRO A 88 -14.74 10.58 -14.89
N LEU A 89 -13.76 10.47 -15.80
CA LEU A 89 -13.01 11.62 -16.32
C LEU A 89 -13.88 12.68 -17.00
N ASP A 90 -15.02 12.29 -17.57
CA ASP A 90 -15.99 13.18 -18.21
C ASP A 90 -16.84 13.98 -17.20
N ALA A 91 -17.03 13.44 -16.00
CA ALA A 91 -17.76 14.07 -14.90
C ALA A 91 -16.89 14.99 -14.01
N LEU A 92 -15.61 15.16 -14.33
CA LEU A 92 -14.69 16.02 -13.57
C LEU A 92 -14.91 17.52 -13.78
N ASN A 93 -15.50 17.91 -14.92
CA ASN A 93 -15.67 19.33 -15.25
C ASN A 93 -16.57 20.03 -14.23
N GLY A 94 -16.07 21.10 -13.61
CA GLY A 94 -16.78 21.85 -12.58
C GLY A 94 -16.51 21.36 -11.15
N LEU A 95 -15.68 20.32 -10.97
CA LEU A 95 -15.23 19.83 -9.66
C LEU A 95 -13.86 20.40 -9.25
N GLU A 96 -13.30 21.34 -10.02
CA GLU A 96 -12.04 21.99 -9.70
C GLU A 96 -12.19 22.83 -8.43
N SER A 97 -11.30 22.60 -7.46
CA SER A 97 -11.14 23.48 -6.30
C SER A 97 -10.01 24.49 -6.50
N LEU A 98 -9.06 24.18 -7.40
CA LEU A 98 -7.87 24.98 -7.69
C LEU A 98 -7.74 25.22 -9.21
N PRO A 99 -8.66 25.95 -9.85
CA PRO A 99 -8.76 26.02 -11.31
C PRO A 99 -7.49 26.52 -12.03
N GLU A 100 -6.66 27.33 -11.37
CA GLU A 100 -5.42 27.89 -11.92
C GLU A 100 -4.17 27.00 -11.70
N SER A 101 -4.33 25.81 -11.10
CA SER A 101 -3.25 24.88 -10.77
C SER A 101 -3.09 23.79 -11.83
N GLU A 102 -1.87 23.29 -12.04
CA GLU A 102 -1.62 22.05 -12.81
C GLU A 102 -2.25 20.81 -12.16
N ARG A 103 -2.60 20.91 -10.88
CA ARG A 103 -3.31 19.91 -10.09
C ARG A 103 -4.62 20.54 -9.55
N PRO A 104 -5.67 20.64 -10.39
CA PRO A 104 -6.84 21.47 -10.07
C PRO A 104 -7.87 20.79 -9.15
N TYR A 105 -7.78 19.48 -8.97
CA TYR A 105 -8.72 18.69 -8.17
C TYR A 105 -8.13 18.38 -6.78
N LEU A 106 -8.97 18.40 -5.75
CA LEU A 106 -8.58 17.95 -4.40
C LEU A 106 -9.06 16.51 -4.21
N ALA A 107 -8.12 15.58 -4.08
CA ALA A 107 -8.40 14.19 -3.75
C ALA A 107 -8.48 14.02 -2.23
N SER A 108 -9.50 13.30 -1.76
CA SER A 108 -9.60 12.80 -0.40
C SER A 108 -8.54 11.73 -0.16
N MET A 109 -7.74 11.89 0.88
CA MET A 109 -6.72 10.91 1.28
C MET A 109 -7.29 9.76 2.12
N GLY A 110 -8.62 9.68 2.32
CA GLY A 110 -9.23 8.70 3.22
C GLY A 110 -8.84 8.89 4.70
N ILE A 111 -8.41 10.09 5.08
CA ILE A 111 -8.02 10.46 6.44
C ILE A 111 -9.04 11.47 6.96
N TYR A 112 -9.76 11.09 8.01
CA TYR A 112 -10.85 11.89 8.56
C TYR A 112 -10.63 12.13 10.04
N LEU A 113 -10.88 13.36 10.50
CA LEU A 113 -10.99 13.68 11.91
C LEU A 113 -12.43 14.09 12.22
N PHE A 114 -13.10 13.29 13.03
CA PHE A 114 -14.46 13.54 13.46
C PHE A 114 -14.48 14.01 14.91
N ARG A 115 -15.41 14.91 15.24
CA ARG A 115 -15.84 15.07 16.63
C ARG A 115 -16.55 13.78 17.08
N SER A 116 -16.26 13.26 18.26
CA SER A 116 -16.72 11.92 18.67
C SER A 116 -18.24 11.74 18.69
N ASP A 117 -18.96 12.73 19.22
CA ASP A 117 -20.43 12.76 19.25
C ASP A 117 -21.03 12.84 17.84
N VAL A 118 -20.36 13.52 16.92
CA VAL A 118 -20.77 13.59 15.50
C VAL A 118 -20.63 12.22 14.86
N LEU A 119 -19.48 11.56 15.02
CA LEU A 119 -19.29 10.22 14.47
C LEU A 119 -20.32 9.23 15.00
N GLU A 120 -20.58 9.25 16.30
CA GLU A 120 -21.60 8.40 16.92
C GLU A 120 -22.99 8.69 16.36
N SER A 121 -23.39 9.95 16.29
CA SER A 121 -24.69 10.36 15.75
C SER A 121 -24.85 9.95 14.29
N VAL A 122 -23.84 10.18 13.45
CA VAL A 122 -23.87 9.86 12.02
C VAL A 122 -23.94 8.35 11.78
N LEU A 123 -23.19 7.55 12.53
CA LEU A 123 -23.18 6.09 12.36
C LEU A 123 -24.41 5.39 12.95
N THR A 124 -25.08 5.98 13.94
CA THR A 124 -26.28 5.40 14.57
C THR A 124 -27.58 5.83 13.90
N SER A 125 -27.57 6.96 13.19
CA SER A 125 -28.74 7.47 12.44
C SER A 125 -28.84 6.95 11.01
N SER A 126 -27.86 6.16 10.56
CA SER A 126 -27.78 5.65 9.19
C SER A 126 -27.19 4.24 9.14
N ASP A 127 -27.70 3.43 8.22
CA ASP A 127 -27.16 2.12 7.85
C ASP A 127 -26.05 2.21 6.78
N ALA A 128 -25.49 3.40 6.54
CA ALA A 128 -24.39 3.59 5.60
C ALA A 128 -23.23 2.60 5.85
N GLU A 129 -22.77 1.95 4.80
CA GLU A 129 -21.72 0.94 4.84
C GLU A 129 -20.34 1.53 4.56
N ASP A 130 -20.27 2.65 3.81
CA ASP A 130 -19.01 3.25 3.38
C ASP A 130 -18.86 4.75 3.72
N PHE A 131 -17.68 5.14 4.18
CA PHE A 131 -17.38 6.53 4.51
C PHE A 131 -17.42 7.46 3.29
N GLY A 132 -16.69 7.13 2.22
CA GLY A 132 -16.55 8.00 1.05
C GLY A 132 -17.83 8.11 0.23
N ARG A 133 -18.50 6.97 -0.02
CA ARG A 133 -19.69 6.91 -0.87
C ARG A 133 -20.97 7.42 -0.21
N GLN A 134 -21.08 7.30 1.11
CA GLN A 134 -22.37 7.50 1.79
C GLN A 134 -22.25 8.47 2.96
N VAL A 135 -21.35 8.20 3.92
CA VAL A 135 -21.27 9.02 5.15
C VAL A 135 -20.86 10.46 4.85
N ILE A 136 -19.73 10.66 4.16
CA ILE A 136 -19.19 12.00 3.91
C ILE A 136 -20.16 12.84 3.07
N PRO A 137 -20.70 12.36 1.93
CA PRO A 137 -21.71 13.09 1.16
C PRO A 137 -22.92 13.54 2.00
N ALA A 138 -23.47 12.65 2.84
CA ALA A 138 -24.60 12.99 3.69
C ALA A 138 -24.27 14.02 4.80
N THR A 139 -23.03 14.04 5.28
CA THR A 139 -22.61 14.99 6.32
C THR A 139 -22.36 16.41 5.80
N ILE A 140 -21.98 16.56 4.53
CA ILE A 140 -21.60 17.87 3.95
C ILE A 140 -22.77 18.87 3.97
N GLU A 141 -24.00 18.38 3.78
CA GLU A 141 -25.20 19.22 3.73
C GLU A 141 -25.58 19.84 5.08
N THR A 142 -25.26 19.15 6.18
CA THR A 142 -25.78 19.49 7.52
C THR A 142 -24.71 19.85 8.53
N LEU A 143 -23.47 19.42 8.32
CA LEU A 143 -22.37 19.57 9.25
C LEU A 143 -21.29 20.51 8.72
N ARG A 144 -20.41 20.98 9.61
CA ARG A 144 -19.26 21.80 9.26
C ARG A 144 -18.09 20.88 8.88
N VAL A 145 -18.04 20.55 7.60
CA VAL A 145 -17.00 19.71 7.00
C VAL A 145 -15.97 20.60 6.31
N TYR A 146 -14.69 20.45 6.67
CA TYR A 146 -13.59 21.24 6.11
C TYR A 146 -12.51 20.37 5.49
N ALA A 147 -11.86 20.89 4.46
CA ALA A 147 -10.67 20.30 3.90
C ALA A 147 -9.43 20.73 4.71
N TYR A 148 -8.44 19.84 4.78
CA TYR A 148 -7.11 20.15 5.29
C TYR A 148 -6.09 19.77 4.21
N PRO A 149 -5.43 20.74 3.57
CA PRO A 149 -4.43 20.43 2.54
C PRO A 149 -3.22 19.76 3.19
N PHE A 150 -2.86 18.59 2.67
CA PHE A 150 -1.62 17.90 2.97
C PHE A 150 -0.58 18.20 1.89
N ASP A 151 0.60 18.62 2.33
CA ASP A 151 1.74 18.90 1.47
C ASP A 151 2.87 17.92 1.83
N GLY A 152 2.91 16.80 1.12
CA GLY A 152 3.86 15.73 1.34
C GLY A 152 3.66 14.57 0.37
N TYR A 153 4.56 13.60 0.43
CA TYR A 153 4.40 12.36 -0.33
C TYR A 153 3.23 11.54 0.22
N TRP A 154 2.36 11.13 -0.68
CA TRP A 154 1.25 10.22 -0.41
C TRP A 154 1.00 9.38 -1.64
N GLU A 155 0.92 8.08 -1.44
CA GLU A 155 0.59 7.14 -2.50
C GLU A 155 -0.43 6.13 -1.98
N ASP A 156 -1.52 5.94 -2.73
CA ASP A 156 -2.47 4.84 -2.53
C ASP A 156 -1.89 3.55 -3.14
N ILE A 157 -1.49 2.62 -2.27
CA ILE A 157 -0.88 1.34 -2.64
C ILE A 157 -1.88 0.19 -2.60
N GLY A 158 -3.18 0.47 -2.75
CA GLY A 158 -4.26 -0.53 -2.75
C GLY A 158 -4.35 -1.40 -4.02
N THR A 159 -3.62 -1.05 -5.09
CA THR A 159 -3.53 -1.86 -6.33
C THR A 159 -2.18 -2.56 -6.45
N VAL A 160 -2.12 -3.67 -7.20
CA VAL A 160 -0.87 -4.44 -7.40
C VAL A 160 0.19 -3.55 -8.07
N ARG A 161 -0.20 -2.82 -9.11
CA ARG A 161 0.68 -1.88 -9.81
C ARG A 161 1.25 -0.81 -8.88
N ALA A 162 0.38 -0.11 -8.15
CA ALA A 162 0.80 0.99 -7.29
C ALA A 162 1.69 0.49 -6.13
N PHE A 163 1.32 -0.64 -5.52
CA PHE A 163 2.16 -1.28 -4.50
C PHE A 163 3.56 -1.60 -5.04
N TYR A 164 3.63 -2.22 -6.23
CA TYR A 164 4.92 -2.58 -6.83
C TYR A 164 5.77 -1.35 -7.14
N GLU A 165 5.23 -0.33 -7.82
CA GLU A 165 6.00 0.84 -8.20
C GLU A 165 6.42 1.67 -7.00
N ALA A 166 5.56 1.81 -5.98
CA ALA A 166 5.91 2.49 -4.75
C ALA A 166 7.10 1.80 -4.04
N ASN A 167 7.14 0.46 -4.04
CA ASN A 167 8.28 -0.28 -3.47
C ASN A 167 9.55 -0.10 -4.32
N LEU A 168 9.47 -0.22 -5.65
CA LEU A 168 10.63 -0.05 -6.51
C LEU A 168 11.18 1.38 -6.49
N ALA A 169 10.32 2.39 -6.37
CA ALA A 169 10.73 3.78 -6.24
C ALA A 169 11.64 4.02 -5.02
N MET A 170 11.57 3.16 -3.99
CA MET A 170 12.44 3.24 -2.81
C MET A 170 13.90 2.86 -3.13
N THR A 171 14.14 2.24 -4.28
CA THR A 171 15.48 1.86 -4.73
C THR A 171 16.22 3.00 -5.45
N HIS A 172 15.50 4.06 -5.83
CA HIS A 172 16.07 5.19 -6.54
C HIS A 172 17.05 5.98 -5.65
N PRO A 173 18.05 6.67 -6.22
CA PRO A 173 18.98 7.50 -5.45
C PRO A 173 18.30 8.60 -4.62
N THR A 174 17.16 9.10 -5.09
CA THR A 174 16.31 10.09 -4.42
C THR A 174 14.89 9.52 -4.35
N PRO A 175 14.60 8.64 -3.38
CA PRO A 175 13.28 8.03 -3.27
C PRO A 175 12.26 9.11 -2.87
N PRO A 176 11.01 9.04 -3.37
CA PRO A 176 10.01 10.05 -3.06
C PRO A 176 9.50 9.97 -1.62
N PHE A 177 9.73 8.83 -0.94
CA PHE A 177 9.47 8.64 0.48
C PHE A 177 10.75 8.22 1.21
N ASP A 178 11.08 8.90 2.30
CA ASP A 178 12.31 8.65 3.05
C ASP A 178 12.04 7.86 4.34
N PHE A 179 12.39 6.56 4.33
CA PHE A 179 12.34 5.70 5.52
C PHE A 179 13.45 6.01 6.56
N TYR A 180 14.47 6.79 6.21
CA TYR A 180 15.68 7.03 7.03
C TYR A 180 15.60 8.27 7.91
N ASP A 181 14.46 8.98 7.92
CA ASP A 181 14.24 10.16 8.75
C ASP A 181 14.32 9.81 10.26
N PRO A 182 15.34 10.32 10.99
CA PRO A 182 15.51 10.02 12.41
C PRO A 182 14.54 10.79 13.31
N GLY A 183 13.93 11.88 12.82
CA GLY A 183 12.93 12.65 13.57
C GLY A 183 11.56 11.98 13.55
N TYR A 184 11.24 11.28 12.46
CA TYR A 184 9.94 10.66 12.23
C TYR A 184 10.06 9.23 11.66
N PRO A 185 10.70 8.29 12.39
CA PRO A 185 10.96 6.95 11.89
C PRO A 185 9.68 6.14 11.69
N ILE A 186 9.70 5.21 10.73
CA ILE A 186 8.65 4.19 10.57
C ILE A 186 9.04 2.97 11.39
N TYR A 187 8.25 2.67 12.42
CA TYR A 187 8.52 1.55 13.30
C TYR A 187 8.05 0.22 12.71
N THR A 188 8.77 -0.85 13.04
CA THR A 188 8.38 -2.24 12.77
C THR A 188 8.83 -3.14 13.93
N ARG A 189 8.43 -4.42 13.89
CA ARG A 189 8.83 -5.41 14.91
C ARG A 189 10.35 -5.60 14.92
N PRO A 190 11.05 -5.46 16.07
CA PRO A 190 12.45 -5.87 16.20
C PRO A 190 12.57 -7.40 16.08
N ARG A 191 13.39 -7.89 15.13
CA ARG A 191 13.55 -9.33 14.87
C ARG A 191 14.91 -9.90 15.27
N PHE A 192 15.90 -9.04 15.53
CA PHE A 192 17.27 -9.43 15.88
C PHE A 192 17.87 -10.44 14.87
N LEU A 193 17.59 -10.23 13.59
CA LEU A 193 18.16 -11.04 12.53
C LEU A 193 19.64 -10.68 12.34
N PRO A 194 20.47 -11.63 11.85
CA PRO A 194 21.84 -11.32 11.52
C PRO A 194 21.92 -10.27 10.39
N PRO A 195 23.06 -9.60 10.21
CA PRO A 195 23.32 -8.82 9.01
C PRO A 195 23.16 -9.67 7.75
N SER A 196 22.74 -9.03 6.67
CA SER A 196 22.66 -9.68 5.36
C SER A 196 24.06 -9.94 4.80
N SER A 197 24.21 -11.06 4.09
CA SER A 197 25.45 -11.47 3.45
C SER A 197 25.23 -11.53 1.94
N ALA A 198 26.05 -10.79 1.20
CA ALA A 198 26.10 -10.80 -0.26
C ALA A 198 27.52 -11.12 -0.71
N ASP A 199 27.72 -12.29 -1.33
CA ASP A 199 29.02 -12.79 -1.75
C ASP A 199 29.08 -12.93 -3.28
N GLY A 200 29.98 -12.18 -3.92
CA GLY A 200 30.16 -12.19 -5.37
C GLY A 200 28.95 -11.66 -6.15
N CYS A 201 28.14 -10.78 -5.55
CA CYS A 201 26.94 -10.22 -6.18
C CYS A 201 27.23 -8.89 -6.88
N ASP A 202 26.46 -8.62 -7.93
CA ASP A 202 26.35 -7.32 -8.58
C ASP A 202 24.98 -6.73 -8.22
N LEU A 203 24.99 -5.60 -7.51
CA LEU A 203 23.79 -4.97 -6.94
C LEU A 203 23.71 -3.53 -7.44
N ASP A 204 22.72 -3.25 -8.27
CA ASP A 204 22.42 -1.92 -8.78
C ASP A 204 21.03 -1.50 -8.32
N GLN A 205 20.87 -0.29 -7.77
CA GLN A 205 19.59 0.21 -7.24
C GLN A 205 18.79 -0.87 -6.48
N THR A 206 19.39 -1.43 -5.44
CA THR A 206 18.82 -2.56 -4.71
C THR A 206 18.74 -2.27 -3.22
N VAL A 207 17.56 -2.47 -2.63
CA VAL A 207 17.36 -2.38 -1.19
C VAL A 207 17.40 -3.78 -0.58
N LEU A 208 18.33 -3.99 0.36
CA LEU A 208 18.46 -5.26 1.08
C LEU A 208 17.98 -5.12 2.52
N ALA A 209 16.95 -5.88 2.88
CA ALA A 209 16.51 -6.01 4.27
C ALA A 209 17.44 -6.94 5.08
N GLU A 210 17.16 -7.09 6.38
CA GLU A 210 17.93 -7.89 7.33
C GLU A 210 17.89 -9.42 7.05
N GLY A 211 18.99 -10.11 7.38
CA GLY A 211 19.07 -11.57 7.36
C GLY A 211 19.10 -12.24 5.98
N CYS A 212 19.39 -11.52 4.90
CA CYS A 212 19.45 -12.12 3.57
C CYS A 212 20.75 -12.90 3.33
N LEU A 213 20.69 -13.94 2.49
CA LEU A 213 21.83 -14.71 2.01
C LEU A 213 21.80 -14.75 0.48
N ILE A 214 22.69 -13.99 -0.14
CA ILE A 214 22.74 -13.79 -1.59
C ILE A 214 24.13 -14.20 -2.07
N ARG A 215 24.21 -15.03 -3.11
CA ARG A 215 25.47 -15.52 -3.65
C ARG A 215 25.48 -15.39 -5.16
N LYS A 216 26.53 -14.81 -5.73
CA LYS A 216 26.81 -14.81 -7.18
C LYS A 216 25.59 -14.48 -8.04
N ALA A 217 24.87 -13.43 -7.67
CA ALA A 217 23.64 -13.00 -8.32
C ALA A 217 23.78 -11.57 -8.86
N HIS A 218 23.04 -11.28 -9.94
CA HIS A 218 22.92 -9.95 -10.52
C HIS A 218 21.51 -9.42 -10.20
N ILE A 219 21.43 -8.36 -9.40
CA ILE A 219 20.16 -7.80 -8.94
C ILE A 219 20.13 -6.32 -9.29
N ARG A 220 19.10 -5.89 -10.03
CA ARG A 220 18.87 -4.49 -10.39
C ARG A 220 17.47 -4.00 -10.04
N GLU A 221 17.33 -2.74 -9.64
CA GLU A 221 16.04 -2.07 -9.40
C GLU A 221 15.07 -2.92 -8.57
N SER A 222 15.54 -3.49 -7.46
CA SER A 222 14.76 -4.51 -6.74
C SER A 222 14.79 -4.33 -5.23
N VAL A 223 13.72 -4.78 -4.58
CA VAL A 223 13.60 -4.82 -3.12
C VAL A 223 13.71 -6.27 -2.67
N VAL A 224 14.70 -6.56 -1.83
CA VAL A 224 14.94 -7.89 -1.27
C VAL A 224 14.59 -7.89 0.22
N GLY A 225 13.43 -8.44 0.52
CA GLY A 225 12.86 -8.54 1.85
C GLY A 225 13.61 -9.49 2.77
N LEU A 226 13.27 -9.42 4.06
CA LEU A 226 14.00 -10.10 5.13
C LEU A 226 14.14 -11.62 4.90
N ARG A 227 15.27 -12.18 5.33
CA ARG A 227 15.56 -13.63 5.23
C ARG A 227 15.55 -14.23 3.82
N SER A 228 15.63 -13.40 2.79
CA SER A 228 15.68 -13.88 1.42
C SER A 228 16.93 -14.74 1.19
N ILE A 229 16.75 -15.88 0.52
CA ILE A 229 17.83 -16.73 0.04
C ILE A 229 17.80 -16.68 -1.47
N ILE A 230 18.91 -16.23 -2.07
CA ILE A 230 19.07 -16.13 -3.52
C ILE A 230 20.32 -16.94 -3.88
N GLU A 231 20.09 -18.04 -4.60
CA GLU A 231 21.15 -18.97 -5.03
C GLU A 231 22.00 -18.39 -6.18
N PRO A 232 23.17 -18.99 -6.49
CA PRO A 232 24.03 -18.56 -7.58
C PRO A 232 23.36 -18.43 -8.94
N GLU A 233 23.92 -17.56 -9.77
CA GLU A 233 23.56 -17.38 -11.18
C GLU A 233 22.13 -16.84 -11.39
N VAL A 234 21.51 -16.32 -10.32
CA VAL A 234 20.22 -15.64 -10.42
C VAL A 234 20.40 -14.26 -11.05
N GLN A 235 19.52 -13.95 -11.99
CA GLN A 235 19.35 -12.61 -12.56
C GLN A 235 17.98 -12.09 -12.13
N MET A 236 17.95 -10.98 -11.40
CA MET A 236 16.72 -10.39 -10.90
C MET A 236 16.67 -8.91 -11.26
N ALA A 237 15.57 -8.47 -11.84
CA ALA A 237 15.35 -7.10 -12.23
C ALA A 237 13.95 -6.67 -11.83
N ARG A 238 13.76 -5.41 -11.41
CA ARG A 238 12.42 -4.84 -11.16
C ARG A 238 11.52 -5.82 -10.40
N THR A 239 11.98 -6.28 -9.23
CA THR A 239 11.31 -7.33 -8.48
C THR A 239 11.18 -6.94 -7.02
N VAL A 240 9.99 -7.17 -6.46
CA VAL A 240 9.72 -7.01 -5.03
C VAL A 240 9.64 -8.40 -4.41
N MET A 241 10.73 -8.84 -3.78
CA MET A 241 10.77 -10.09 -3.03
C MET A 241 10.44 -9.82 -1.57
N MET A 242 9.31 -10.31 -1.08
CA MET A 242 8.85 -10.10 0.31
C MET A 242 9.72 -10.81 1.35
N GLY A 243 10.47 -11.83 0.94
CA GLY A 243 11.39 -12.60 1.76
C GLY A 243 10.75 -13.81 2.44
N ALA A 244 11.15 -14.12 3.68
CA ALA A 244 10.70 -15.31 4.38
C ALA A 244 10.41 -15.09 5.88
N ASP A 245 9.41 -15.82 6.37
CA ASP A 245 9.01 -15.83 7.78
C ASP A 245 10.02 -16.58 8.66
N PHE A 246 10.83 -17.49 8.08
CA PHE A 246 11.79 -18.35 8.76
C PHE A 246 12.94 -18.77 7.83
N TYR A 247 14.01 -19.34 8.40
CA TYR A 247 15.03 -20.07 7.64
C TYR A 247 14.73 -21.57 7.68
N GLU A 248 14.98 -22.28 6.59
CA GLU A 248 14.88 -23.73 6.56
C GLU A 248 16.11 -24.39 7.18
N THR A 249 15.90 -25.38 8.05
CA THR A 249 16.98 -26.19 8.63
C THR A 249 17.62 -27.11 7.60
N PRO A 250 18.84 -27.62 7.85
CA PRO A 250 19.47 -28.59 6.97
C PRO A 250 18.59 -29.83 6.68
N GLU A 251 17.88 -30.33 7.69
CA GLU A 251 16.98 -31.47 7.60
C GLU A 251 15.79 -31.17 6.69
N GLN A 252 15.18 -29.99 6.83
CA GLN A 252 14.08 -29.53 5.96
C GLN A 252 14.56 -29.41 4.51
N LYS A 253 15.78 -28.93 4.27
CA LYS A 253 16.36 -28.86 2.92
C LYS A 253 16.64 -30.24 2.32
N ILE A 254 17.04 -31.22 3.14
CA ILE A 254 17.19 -32.63 2.71
C ILE A 254 15.82 -33.20 2.32
N GLU A 255 14.82 -32.99 3.17
CA GLU A 255 13.45 -33.45 2.92
C GLU A 255 12.85 -32.84 1.64
N ASN A 256 13.06 -31.54 1.42
CA ASN A 256 12.66 -30.85 0.19
C ASN A 256 13.23 -31.55 -1.05
N ARG A 257 14.53 -31.88 -1.04
CA ARG A 257 15.17 -32.62 -2.14
C ARG A 257 14.54 -34.00 -2.34
N HIS A 258 14.28 -34.75 -1.28
CA HIS A 258 13.63 -36.06 -1.39
C HIS A 258 12.22 -35.96 -1.99
N ARG A 259 11.52 -34.85 -1.74
CA ARG A 259 10.17 -34.59 -2.26
C ARG A 259 10.16 -33.91 -3.65
N GLY A 260 11.32 -33.63 -4.24
CA GLY A 260 11.40 -32.87 -5.49
C GLY A 260 10.85 -31.44 -5.37
N ARG A 261 10.87 -30.86 -4.16
CA ARG A 261 10.35 -29.52 -3.86
C ARG A 261 11.51 -28.53 -3.74
N PRO A 262 11.47 -27.36 -4.38
CA PRO A 262 12.48 -26.31 -4.15
C PRO A 262 12.49 -25.82 -2.70
N ASN A 263 13.65 -25.32 -2.26
CA ASN A 263 13.78 -24.63 -0.97
C ASN A 263 13.10 -23.25 -1.04
N VAL A 264 12.84 -22.64 0.12
CA VAL A 264 12.37 -21.26 0.20
C VAL A 264 13.45 -20.33 -0.37
N GLY A 265 13.03 -19.40 -1.25
CA GLY A 265 13.92 -18.48 -1.93
C GLY A 265 13.93 -18.67 -3.44
N ILE A 266 14.98 -18.16 -4.08
CA ILE A 266 15.17 -18.23 -5.53
C ILE A 266 16.24 -19.26 -5.87
N GLY A 267 15.86 -20.29 -6.62
CA GLY A 267 16.75 -21.35 -7.09
C GLY A 267 17.79 -20.87 -8.10
N ARG A 268 18.85 -21.68 -8.26
CA ARG A 268 20.00 -21.37 -9.11
C ARG A 268 19.60 -21.09 -10.56
N GLY A 269 20.25 -20.12 -11.18
CA GLY A 269 20.14 -19.87 -12.62
C GLY A 269 18.79 -19.29 -13.06
N SER A 270 17.93 -18.91 -12.12
CA SER A 270 16.62 -18.34 -12.42
C SER A 270 16.74 -16.88 -12.86
N THR A 271 15.92 -16.47 -13.82
CA THR A 271 15.82 -15.09 -14.33
C THR A 271 14.45 -14.54 -14.02
N ILE A 272 14.37 -13.46 -13.24
CA ILE A 272 13.10 -12.91 -12.76
C ILE A 272 13.06 -11.42 -13.08
N GLU A 273 12.05 -11.00 -13.84
CA GLU A 273 11.80 -9.60 -14.12
C GLU A 273 10.31 -9.28 -14.05
N GLY A 274 9.94 -8.17 -13.40
CA GLY A 274 8.54 -7.72 -13.37
C GLY A 274 7.65 -8.45 -12.36
N ALA A 275 8.20 -8.86 -11.21
CA ALA A 275 7.50 -9.75 -10.28
C ALA A 275 7.37 -9.23 -8.84
N ILE A 276 6.30 -9.67 -8.16
CA ILE A 276 6.19 -9.70 -6.70
C ILE A 276 6.31 -11.16 -6.26
N ILE A 277 7.33 -11.46 -5.45
CA ILE A 277 7.52 -12.79 -4.87
C ILE A 277 7.12 -12.71 -3.40
N ASP A 278 5.97 -13.27 -3.04
CA ASP A 278 5.46 -13.22 -1.67
C ASP A 278 6.20 -14.20 -0.74
N LYS A 279 5.90 -14.11 0.55
CA LYS A 279 6.67 -14.76 1.61
C LYS A 279 6.73 -16.27 1.43
N ASN A 280 7.89 -16.83 1.72
CA ASN A 280 8.14 -18.27 1.74
C ASN A 280 7.92 -18.95 0.38
N ALA A 281 7.84 -18.19 -0.72
CA ALA A 281 7.79 -18.76 -2.05
C ALA A 281 9.03 -19.61 -2.33
N ARG A 282 8.84 -20.65 -3.15
CA ARG A 282 9.83 -21.66 -3.49
C ARG A 282 10.00 -21.65 -5.00
N ILE A 283 10.91 -20.81 -5.48
CA ILE A 283 11.21 -20.73 -6.91
C ILE A 283 12.28 -21.76 -7.24
N GLY A 284 11.97 -22.67 -8.16
CA GLY A 284 12.87 -23.71 -8.65
C GLY A 284 14.11 -23.16 -9.34
N GLN A 285 15.01 -24.08 -9.72
CA GLN A 285 16.19 -23.75 -10.52
C GLN A 285 15.80 -23.50 -11.99
N GLY A 286 16.48 -22.55 -12.64
CA GLY A 286 16.27 -22.23 -14.05
C GLY A 286 14.87 -21.70 -14.39
N VAL A 287 14.14 -21.17 -13.40
CA VAL A 287 12.83 -20.55 -13.63
C VAL A 287 13.03 -19.22 -14.35
N VAL A 288 12.19 -18.94 -15.34
CA VAL A 288 12.16 -17.67 -16.06
C VAL A 288 10.82 -17.00 -15.81
N ILE A 289 10.84 -15.78 -15.27
CA ILE A 289 9.67 -14.90 -15.16
C ILE A 289 9.96 -13.64 -15.97
N ARG A 290 9.10 -13.36 -16.96
CA ARG A 290 9.21 -12.20 -17.86
C ARG A 290 8.28 -11.07 -17.44
N PRO A 291 8.61 -9.81 -17.79
CA PRO A 291 7.69 -8.69 -17.59
C PRO A 291 6.53 -8.75 -18.59
N TYR A 292 5.38 -8.24 -18.17
CA TYR A 292 4.15 -8.15 -18.93
C TYR A 292 3.74 -6.68 -19.13
N ALA A 293 3.00 -6.37 -20.20
CA ALA A 293 2.44 -5.04 -20.37
C ALA A 293 1.25 -4.82 -19.40
N PRO A 294 0.99 -3.58 -18.93
CA PRO A 294 -0.04 -3.32 -17.92
C PRO A 294 -1.48 -3.66 -18.36
N ASP A 295 -1.72 -3.67 -19.68
CA ASP A 295 -3.02 -3.94 -20.31
C ASP A 295 -3.23 -5.42 -20.68
N GLU A 296 -2.25 -6.29 -20.40
CA GLU A 296 -2.40 -7.73 -20.62
C GLU A 296 -3.46 -8.35 -19.70
N GLU A 297 -4.13 -9.38 -20.21
CA GLU A 297 -5.21 -10.05 -19.49
C GLU A 297 -4.71 -10.68 -18.18
N MET A 298 -5.57 -10.61 -17.16
CA MET A 298 -5.31 -11.26 -15.89
C MET A 298 -5.23 -12.77 -16.09
N VAL A 299 -4.15 -13.37 -15.58
CA VAL A 299 -3.97 -14.83 -15.54
C VAL A 299 -3.98 -15.26 -14.08
N GLU A 300 -4.78 -16.25 -13.71
CA GLU A 300 -4.77 -16.83 -12.37
C GLU A 300 -4.55 -18.33 -12.47
N THR A 301 -3.48 -18.80 -11.82
CA THR A 301 -3.14 -20.22 -11.72
C THR A 301 -3.05 -20.63 -10.26
N GLU A 302 -2.83 -21.92 -10.00
CA GLU A 302 -2.59 -22.42 -8.65
C GLU A 302 -1.34 -21.78 -7.99
N ASN A 303 -0.33 -21.40 -8.77
CA ASN A 303 0.99 -21.04 -8.26
C ASN A 303 1.43 -19.59 -8.54
N TYR A 304 0.74 -18.87 -9.43
CA TYR A 304 1.00 -17.47 -9.72
C TYR A 304 -0.23 -16.76 -10.29
N VAL A 305 -0.24 -15.43 -10.17
CA VAL A 305 -1.23 -14.53 -10.76
C VAL A 305 -0.51 -13.48 -11.59
N ILE A 306 -1.02 -13.12 -12.75
CA ILE A 306 -0.58 -11.96 -13.52
C ILE A 306 -1.67 -10.91 -13.39
N ARG A 307 -1.33 -9.74 -12.85
CA ARG A 307 -2.26 -8.64 -12.65
C ARG A 307 -1.56 -7.30 -12.85
N ASP A 308 -2.19 -6.42 -13.60
CA ASP A 308 -1.66 -5.09 -13.94
C ASP A 308 -0.24 -5.15 -14.55
N GLY A 309 0.03 -6.16 -15.38
CA GLY A 309 1.36 -6.41 -15.98
C GLY A 309 2.42 -6.97 -15.03
N ILE A 310 2.04 -7.42 -13.83
CA ILE A 310 2.96 -7.91 -12.79
C ILE A 310 2.69 -9.35 -12.42
N VAL A 311 3.74 -10.18 -12.43
CA VAL A 311 3.66 -11.57 -11.98
C VAL A 311 3.74 -11.61 -10.45
N VAL A 312 2.70 -12.09 -9.80
CA VAL A 312 2.60 -12.27 -8.35
C VAL A 312 2.71 -13.76 -8.03
N VAL A 313 3.77 -14.16 -7.34
CA VAL A 313 3.93 -15.51 -6.77
C VAL A 313 3.38 -15.50 -5.33
N PRO A 314 2.25 -16.16 -5.03
CA PRO A 314 1.61 -16.12 -3.73
C PRO A 314 2.46 -16.73 -2.60
N LYS A 315 2.08 -16.38 -1.36
CA LYS A 315 2.71 -16.92 -0.16
C LYS A 315 2.76 -18.45 -0.18
N ASN A 316 3.95 -19.00 0.09
CA ASN A 316 4.25 -20.44 0.11
C ASN A 316 4.09 -21.16 -1.26
N ALA A 317 3.82 -20.45 -2.35
CA ALA A 317 3.68 -21.07 -3.66
C ALA A 317 4.99 -21.74 -4.10
N VAL A 318 4.86 -22.78 -4.92
CA VAL A 318 5.98 -23.52 -5.50
C VAL A 318 5.97 -23.30 -7.00
N ILE A 319 7.04 -22.71 -7.53
CA ILE A 319 7.28 -22.66 -8.97
C ILE A 319 8.30 -23.76 -9.30
N PRO A 320 7.91 -24.82 -10.04
CA PRO A 320 8.80 -25.94 -10.35
C PRO A 320 10.03 -25.51 -11.16
N ASP A 321 11.07 -26.35 -11.12
CA ASP A 321 12.30 -26.16 -11.90
C ASP A 321 12.00 -25.99 -13.40
N GLY A 322 12.71 -25.05 -14.04
CA GLY A 322 12.62 -24.80 -15.48
C GLY A 322 11.32 -24.16 -15.96
N THR A 323 10.42 -23.78 -15.05
CA THR A 323 9.15 -23.13 -15.42
C THR A 323 9.41 -21.79 -16.12
N VAL A 324 8.67 -21.52 -17.19
CA VAL A 324 8.66 -20.22 -17.87
C VAL A 324 7.29 -19.59 -17.67
N ILE A 325 7.29 -18.40 -17.08
CA ILE A 325 6.14 -17.52 -16.87
C ILE A 325 6.41 -16.27 -17.70
#